data_AF-A0A7W0ZU84-F1
#
_entry.id   AF-A0A7W0ZU84-F1
#
_cell.length_a   1.000
_cell.length_b   1.000
_cell.length_c   1.000
_cell.angle_alpha   90.00
_cell.angle_beta   90.00
_cell.angle_gamma   90.00
#
_symmetry.space_group_name_H-M   'P 1'
#
loop_
_entity.id
_entity.type
_entity.pdbx_description
1 polymer ?
#
loop_
_entity_poly.entity_id
_entity_poly.type
_entity_poly.pdbx_seq_one_letter_code
_entity_poly.pdbx_strand_id
1 'polypeptide(L)'
;MGDPLCVIVVVSAVGLTVWKIGVLAAVLILLALSAAAVGASTFRFVRRHIDRRTARWERDRREDARFEQLARTSPARSAQYVGLRSLVEDIERDAPVDADRLELQALLDHFVRLAASHQRFLDALRLGGDLKPTNSELPPSRRSDLVVRRIRCFDACRQRAEWLAAELDAIDELVRLVAQKLACPALDADVDGEIERRLWELDEVDLALDTALDQRAA
;
A
#
# COMPACT_ATOMS: atom_id res chain seq x y z
N MET A 1 -44.28 54.17 57.61
CA MET A 1 -43.02 53.63 58.16
C MET A 1 -43.15 52.11 58.13
N GLY A 2 -42.39 51.43 57.27
CA GLY A 2 -42.43 49.96 57.18
C GLY A 2 -41.53 49.35 58.26
N ASP A 3 -42.00 48.31 58.93
CA ASP A 3 -41.25 47.65 59.99
C ASP A 3 -39.92 47.08 59.45
N PRO A 4 -38.78 47.40 60.09
CA PRO A 4 -37.45 46.97 59.64
C PRO A 4 -37.30 45.43 59.62
N LEU A 5 -38.09 44.72 60.44
CA LEU A 5 -38.14 43.26 60.46
C LEU A 5 -38.68 42.67 59.15
N CYS A 6 -39.62 43.35 58.49
CA CYS A 6 -40.21 42.88 57.23
C CYS A 6 -39.19 42.93 56.08
N VAL A 7 -38.35 43.97 56.05
CA VAL A 7 -37.30 44.14 55.04
C VAL A 7 -36.23 43.06 55.20
N ILE A 8 -35.82 42.74 56.43
CA ILE A 8 -34.79 41.74 56.70
C ILE A 8 -35.26 40.34 56.28
N VAL A 9 -36.52 39.97 56.55
CA VAL A 9 -37.09 38.67 56.17
C VAL A 9 -37.18 38.53 54.65
N VAL A 10 -37.59 39.58 53.93
CA VAL A 10 -37.68 39.55 52.46
C VAL A 10 -36.29 39.44 51.82
N VAL A 11 -35.30 40.21 52.29
CA VAL A 11 -33.92 40.16 51.75
C VAL A 11 -33.27 38.79 51.99
N SER A 12 -33.46 38.21 53.18
CA SER A 12 -32.92 36.87 53.49
C SER A 12 -33.65 35.75 52.75
N ALA A 13 -34.98 35.85 52.55
CA ALA A 13 -35.73 34.91 51.73
C ALA A 13 -35.30 34.96 50.24
N VAL A 14 -35.14 36.17 49.68
CA VAL A 14 -34.65 36.34 48.29
C VAL A 14 -33.21 35.81 48.17
N GLY A 15 -32.32 36.12 49.12
CA GLY A 15 -30.95 35.61 49.14
C GLY A 15 -30.87 34.08 49.16
N LEU A 16 -31.71 33.42 49.96
CA LEU A 16 -31.81 31.95 50.01
C LEU A 16 -32.32 31.35 48.69
N THR A 17 -33.27 32.00 48.02
CA THR A 17 -33.75 31.53 46.71
C THR A 17 -32.70 31.67 45.61
N VAL A 18 -31.98 32.79 45.56
CA VAL A 18 -30.90 33.01 44.59
C VAL A 18 -29.77 32.01 44.81
N TRP A 19 -29.39 31.74 46.06
CA TRP A 19 -28.38 30.73 46.38
C TRP A 19 -28.80 29.32 45.96
N LYS A 20 -30.05 28.92 46.23
CA LYS A 20 -30.58 27.61 45.81
C LYS A 20 -30.59 27.45 44.28
N ILE A 21 -31.00 28.48 43.55
CA ILE A 21 -30.99 28.48 42.07
C ILE A 21 -29.56 28.38 41.54
N GLY A 22 -28.62 29.14 42.12
CA GLY A 22 -27.21 29.09 41.76
C GLY A 22 -26.58 27.71 41.98
N VAL A 23 -26.88 27.07 43.13
CA VAL A 23 -26.40 25.72 43.44
C VAL A 23 -27.00 24.69 42.47
N LEU A 24 -28.30 24.78 42.16
CA LEU A 24 -28.95 23.89 41.18
C LEU A 24 -28.35 24.05 39.78
N ALA A 25 -28.12 25.29 39.33
CA ALA A 25 -27.49 25.55 38.04
C ALA A 25 -26.05 25.01 37.98
N ALA A 26 -25.27 25.19 39.04
CA ALA A 26 -23.91 24.65 39.14
C ALA A 26 -23.90 23.12 39.07
N VAL A 27 -24.81 22.44 39.78
CA VAL A 27 -24.95 20.97 39.73
C VAL A 27 -25.34 20.50 38.33
N LEU A 28 -26.29 21.18 37.66
CA LEU A 28 -26.68 20.86 36.29
C LEU A 28 -25.54 21.02 35.29
N ILE A 29 -24.73 22.09 35.42
CA ILE A 29 -23.55 22.29 34.57
C ILE A 29 -22.51 21.20 34.80
N LEU A 30 -22.27 20.81 36.05
CA LEU A 30 -21.33 19.75 36.39
C LEU A 30 -21.77 18.38 35.84
N LEU A 31 -23.08 18.08 35.90
CA LEU A 31 -23.68 16.90 35.27
C LEU A 31 -23.57 16.95 33.74
N ALA A 32 -23.82 18.11 33.12
CA ALA A 32 -23.67 18.26 31.67
C ALA A 32 -22.20 18.10 31.21
N LEU A 33 -21.24 18.67 31.95
CA LEU A 33 -19.81 18.56 31.65
C LEU A 33 -19.29 17.14 31.83
N SER A 34 -19.71 16.44 32.88
CA SER A 34 -19.36 15.03 33.11
C SER A 34 -19.96 14.12 32.03
N ALA A 35 -21.24 14.33 31.66
CA ALA A 35 -21.86 13.62 30.56
C ALA A 35 -21.14 13.89 29.22
N ALA A 36 -20.77 15.15 28.96
CA ALA A 36 -20.00 15.53 27.77
C ALA A 36 -18.58 14.92 27.77
N ALA A 37 -17.91 14.85 28.92
CA ALA A 37 -16.59 14.23 29.06
C ALA A 37 -16.65 12.71 28.82
N VAL A 38 -17.68 12.02 29.33
CA VAL A 38 -17.94 10.59 29.08
C VAL A 38 -18.31 10.35 27.61
N GLY A 39 -19.14 11.22 27.01
CA GLY A 39 -19.47 11.16 25.59
C GLY A 39 -18.25 11.37 24.69
N ALA A 40 -17.39 12.32 25.02
CA ALA A 40 -16.17 12.60 24.27
C ALA A 40 -15.12 11.46 24.40
N SER A 41 -14.99 10.85 25.58
CA SER A 41 -14.06 9.75 25.80
C SER A 41 -14.49 8.46 25.07
N THR A 42 -15.78 8.13 25.13
CA THR A 42 -16.37 7.01 24.39
C THR A 42 -16.28 7.24 22.88
N PHE A 43 -16.54 8.45 22.39
CA PHE A 43 -16.38 8.78 20.98
C PHE A 43 -14.95 8.60 20.48
N ARG A 44 -13.94 9.03 21.26
CA ARG A 44 -12.52 8.82 20.90
C ARG A 44 -12.15 7.34 20.89
N PHE A 45 -12.64 6.56 21.85
CA PHE A 45 -12.39 5.12 21.90
C PHE A 45 -13.02 4.39 20.72
N VAL A 46 -14.30 4.68 20.44
CA VAL A 46 -15.04 4.11 19.29
C VAL A 46 -14.36 4.51 17.98
N ARG A 47 -13.97 5.78 17.82
CA ARG A 47 -13.25 6.24 16.63
C ARG A 47 -11.93 5.50 16.43
N ARG A 48 -11.09 5.39 17.47
CA ARG A 48 -9.85 4.60 17.40
C ARG A 48 -10.10 3.14 17.05
N HIS A 49 -11.20 2.56 17.54
CA HIS A 49 -11.55 1.17 17.22
C HIS A 49 -12.02 1.02 15.77
N ILE A 50 -12.79 1.98 15.26
CA ILE A 50 -13.20 2.05 13.85
C ILE A 50 -11.98 2.25 12.96
N ASP A 51 -11.10 3.20 13.27
CA ASP A 51 -9.87 3.49 12.51
C ASP A 51 -8.95 2.26 12.44
N ARG A 52 -8.84 1.49 13.53
CA ARG A 52 -8.10 0.22 13.54
C ARG A 52 -8.75 -0.85 12.67
N ARG A 53 -10.09 -0.89 12.63
CA ARG A 53 -10.82 -1.85 11.79
C ARG A 53 -10.72 -1.48 10.31
N THR A 54 -10.85 -0.21 9.96
CA THR A 54 -10.71 0.25 8.57
C THR A 54 -9.30 0.01 8.06
N ALA A 55 -8.27 0.30 8.86
CA ALA A 55 -6.89 0.03 8.48
C ALA A 55 -6.62 -1.47 8.23
N ARG A 56 -7.17 -2.36 9.08
CA ARG A 56 -7.08 -3.81 8.84
C ARG A 56 -7.81 -4.23 7.58
N TRP A 57 -9.04 -3.75 7.40
CA TRP A 57 -9.84 -4.08 6.24
C TRP A 57 -9.21 -3.62 4.93
N GLU A 58 -8.58 -2.45 4.92
CA GLU A 58 -7.85 -1.94 3.76
C GLU A 58 -6.61 -2.81 3.45
N ARG A 59 -5.88 -3.27 4.47
CA ARG A 59 -4.76 -4.21 4.28
C ARG A 59 -5.23 -5.54 3.73
N ASP A 60 -6.24 -6.15 4.35
CA ASP A 60 -6.80 -7.43 3.92
C ASP A 60 -7.29 -7.35 2.47
N ARG A 61 -7.99 -6.25 2.12
CA ARG A 61 -8.47 -6.02 0.75
C ARG A 61 -7.34 -5.89 -0.28
N ARG A 62 -6.23 -5.25 0.09
CA ARG A 62 -5.04 -5.16 -0.80
C ARG A 62 -4.43 -6.54 -0.99
N GLU A 63 -4.27 -7.31 0.07
CA GLU A 63 -3.73 -8.67 0.00
C GLU A 63 -4.61 -9.59 -0.85
N ASP A 64 -5.94 -9.54 -0.67
CA ASP A 64 -6.87 -10.30 -1.51
C ASP A 64 -6.72 -9.95 -3.00
N ALA A 65 -6.61 -8.65 -3.31
CA ALA A 65 -6.40 -8.18 -4.68
C ALA A 65 -5.06 -8.64 -5.27
N ARG A 66 -4.00 -8.68 -4.45
CA ARG A 66 -2.68 -9.20 -4.86
C ARG A 66 -2.75 -10.69 -5.15
N PHE A 67 -3.38 -11.49 -4.28
CA PHE A 67 -3.56 -12.92 -4.49
C PHE A 67 -4.42 -13.23 -5.70
N GLU A 68 -5.48 -12.46 -5.96
CA GLU A 68 -6.30 -12.63 -7.16
C GLU A 68 -5.48 -12.47 -8.45
N GLN A 69 -4.58 -11.48 -8.49
CA GLN A 69 -3.68 -11.27 -9.62
C GLN A 69 -2.63 -12.38 -9.73
N LEU A 70 -2.04 -12.80 -8.61
CA LEU A 70 -1.06 -13.88 -8.55
C LEU A 70 -1.65 -15.26 -8.85
N ALA A 71 -2.95 -15.47 -8.64
CA ALA A 71 -3.61 -16.74 -8.93
C ALA A 71 -3.46 -17.17 -10.41
N ARG A 72 -3.22 -16.20 -11.29
CA ARG A 72 -2.98 -16.45 -12.72
C ARG A 72 -1.50 -16.65 -13.06
N THR A 73 -0.59 -16.46 -12.11
CA THR A 73 0.86 -16.56 -12.29
C THR A 73 1.38 -17.97 -11.99
N SER A 74 2.67 -18.20 -12.23
CA SER A 74 3.30 -19.48 -11.93
C SER A 74 3.44 -19.71 -10.42
N PRO A 75 3.38 -20.98 -9.94
CA PRO A 75 3.55 -21.30 -8.52
C PRO A 75 4.87 -20.79 -7.93
N ALA A 76 5.92 -20.71 -8.75
CA ALA A 76 7.21 -20.16 -8.36
C ALA A 76 7.12 -18.66 -8.03
N ARG A 77 6.41 -17.87 -8.84
CA ARG A 77 6.21 -16.43 -8.58
C ARG A 77 5.32 -16.19 -7.37
N SER A 78 4.29 -17.02 -7.15
CA SER A 78 3.49 -16.97 -5.93
C SER A 78 4.32 -17.29 -4.67
N ALA A 79 5.21 -18.29 -4.73
CA ALA A 79 6.11 -18.61 -3.62
C ALA A 79 7.10 -17.48 -3.33
N GLN A 80 7.66 -16.87 -4.39
CA GLN A 80 8.53 -15.69 -4.26
C GLN A 80 7.80 -14.52 -3.59
N TYR A 81 6.57 -14.22 -4.01
CA TYR A 81 5.75 -13.19 -3.36
C TYR A 81 5.52 -13.48 -1.88
N VAL A 82 5.18 -14.72 -1.50
CA VAL A 82 4.98 -15.08 -0.09
C VAL A 82 6.25 -14.86 0.73
N GLY A 83 7.42 -15.20 0.17
CA GLY A 83 8.71 -14.92 0.80
C GLY A 83 8.96 -13.42 0.99
N LEU A 84 8.75 -12.62 -0.05
CA LEU A 84 8.91 -11.18 0.01
C LEU A 84 7.95 -10.52 0.98
N ARG A 85 6.69 -10.93 0.96
CA ARG A 85 5.66 -10.45 1.89
C ARG A 85 6.08 -10.70 3.34
N SER A 86 6.57 -11.90 3.65
CA SER A 86 7.04 -12.23 5.00
C SER A 86 8.19 -11.31 5.43
N LEU A 87 9.16 -11.04 4.54
CA LEU A 87 10.26 -10.12 4.83
C LEU A 87 9.75 -8.69 5.06
N VAL A 88 8.83 -8.20 4.23
CA VAL A 88 8.24 -6.87 4.39
C VAL A 88 7.45 -6.77 5.70
N GLU A 89 6.69 -7.80 6.08
CA GLU A 89 5.99 -7.85 7.37
C GLU A 89 6.96 -7.79 8.56
N ASP A 90 8.10 -8.48 8.47
CA ASP A 90 9.15 -8.40 9.49
C ASP A 90 9.78 -7.00 9.54
N ILE A 91 10.07 -6.40 8.38
CA ILE A 91 10.60 -5.02 8.28
C ILE A 91 9.61 -3.99 8.86
N GLU A 92 8.32 -4.07 8.51
CA GLU A 92 7.29 -3.19 9.05
C GLU A 92 7.13 -3.30 10.56
N ARG A 93 7.35 -4.51 11.12
CA ARG A 93 7.30 -4.73 12.56
C ARG A 93 8.49 -4.11 13.27
N ASP A 94 9.68 -4.26 12.71
CA ASP A 94 10.94 -3.89 13.37
C ASP A 94 11.33 -2.42 13.10
N ALA A 95 11.03 -1.90 11.89
CA ALA A 95 11.36 -0.55 11.42
C ALA A 95 10.23 0.06 10.55
N PRO A 96 9.07 0.41 11.12
CA PRO A 96 7.91 0.89 10.36
C PRO A 96 8.17 2.19 9.58
N VAL A 97 9.03 3.08 10.11
CA VAL A 97 9.35 4.36 9.45
C VAL A 97 10.16 4.13 8.17
N ASP A 98 11.08 3.16 8.18
CA ASP A 98 11.87 2.81 7.01
C ASP A 98 11.02 2.07 5.98
N ALA A 99 10.11 1.19 6.42
CA ALA A 99 9.17 0.50 5.55
C ALA A 99 8.25 1.49 4.80
N ASP A 100 7.74 2.51 5.50
CA ASP A 100 6.92 3.57 4.92
C ASP A 100 7.75 4.47 3.99
N ARG A 101 8.98 4.84 4.38
CA ARG A 101 9.89 5.68 3.57
C ARG A 101 10.28 5.01 2.25
N LEU A 102 10.49 3.70 2.28
CA LEU A 102 10.86 2.88 1.11
C LEU A 102 9.64 2.38 0.34
N GLU A 103 8.43 2.74 0.77
CA GLU A 103 7.16 2.34 0.16
C GLU A 103 7.06 0.83 -0.13
N LEU A 104 7.54 -0.03 0.79
CA LEU A 104 7.67 -1.47 0.55
C LEU A 104 6.35 -2.15 0.16
N GLN A 105 5.22 -1.61 0.64
CA GLN A 105 3.90 -2.07 0.22
C GLN A 105 3.61 -1.75 -1.25
N ALA A 106 3.94 -0.55 -1.73
CA ALA A 106 3.80 -0.20 -3.14
C ALA A 106 4.73 -1.05 -4.02
N LEU A 107 5.91 -1.38 -3.52
CA LEU A 107 6.85 -2.28 -4.19
C LEU A 107 6.29 -3.70 -4.35
N LEU A 108 5.59 -4.23 -3.33
CA LEU A 108 4.86 -5.51 -3.44
C LEU A 108 3.72 -5.43 -4.47
N ASP A 109 2.97 -4.33 -4.50
CA ASP A 109 1.94 -4.10 -5.53
C ASP A 109 2.56 -4.10 -6.95
N HIS A 110 3.70 -3.42 -7.11
CA HIS A 110 4.43 -3.37 -8.35
C HIS A 110 4.94 -4.77 -8.78
N PHE A 111 5.54 -5.54 -7.86
CA PHE A 111 5.94 -6.93 -8.10
C PHE A 111 4.79 -7.79 -8.64
N VAL A 112 3.60 -7.68 -8.05
CA VAL A 112 2.43 -8.45 -8.49
C VAL A 112 2.00 -8.06 -9.91
N ARG A 113 1.99 -6.76 -10.23
CA ARG A 113 1.67 -6.28 -11.59
C ARG A 113 2.69 -6.78 -12.62
N LEU A 114 3.98 -6.75 -12.29
CA LEU A 114 5.03 -7.28 -13.15
C LEU A 114 4.90 -8.79 -13.33
N ALA A 115 4.64 -9.54 -12.25
CA ALA A 115 4.51 -10.99 -12.28
C ALA A 115 3.32 -11.41 -13.16
N ALA A 116 2.19 -10.72 -13.03
CA ALA A 116 1.02 -10.93 -13.89
C ALA A 116 1.34 -10.61 -15.37
N SER A 117 2.06 -9.53 -15.64
CA SER A 117 2.47 -9.14 -16.99
C SER A 117 3.45 -10.14 -17.60
N HIS A 118 4.44 -10.57 -16.83
CA HIS A 118 5.43 -11.56 -17.23
C HIS A 118 4.74 -12.88 -17.60
N GLN A 119 3.78 -13.34 -16.79
CA GLN A 119 3.01 -14.54 -17.10
C GLN A 119 2.24 -14.41 -18.41
N ARG A 120 1.61 -13.25 -18.69
CA ARG A 120 0.91 -13.01 -19.96
C ARG A 120 1.85 -13.13 -21.16
N PHE A 121 3.09 -12.63 -21.05
CA PHE A 121 4.09 -12.81 -22.10
C PHE A 121 4.50 -14.28 -22.26
N LEU A 122 4.72 -15.00 -21.16
CA LEU A 122 5.03 -16.43 -21.22
C LEU A 122 3.91 -17.23 -21.89
N ASP A 123 2.65 -16.92 -21.58
CA ASP A 123 1.49 -17.58 -22.20
C ASP A 123 1.37 -17.22 -23.69
N ALA A 124 1.63 -15.97 -24.07
CA ALA A 124 1.69 -15.57 -25.47
C ALA A 124 2.81 -16.29 -26.25
N LEU A 125 3.98 -16.48 -25.63
CA LEU A 125 5.09 -17.24 -26.22
C LEU A 125 4.75 -18.72 -26.36
N ARG A 126 4.09 -19.32 -25.35
CA ARG A 126 3.62 -20.71 -25.42
C ARG A 126 2.63 -20.94 -26.56
N LEU A 127 1.70 -20.02 -26.78
CA LEU A 127 0.76 -20.05 -27.90
C LEU A 127 1.46 -19.79 -29.25
N GLY A 128 2.55 -19.04 -29.24
CA GLY A 128 3.38 -18.74 -30.41
C GLY A 128 4.07 -19.98 -30.99
N GLY A 129 4.45 -20.94 -30.13
CA GLY A 129 5.19 -22.15 -30.49
C GLY A 129 6.63 -21.87 -30.92
N ASP A 130 7.32 -22.91 -31.41
CA ASP A 130 8.69 -22.81 -31.92
C ASP A 130 8.71 -22.12 -33.31
N LEU A 131 8.63 -20.79 -33.32
CA LEU A 131 8.85 -19.98 -34.51
C LEU A 131 10.35 -19.87 -34.77
N LYS A 132 10.96 -20.95 -35.26
CA LYS A 132 12.37 -20.89 -35.69
C LYS A 132 12.47 -20.08 -36.98
N PRO A 133 13.42 -19.14 -37.09
CA PRO A 133 13.72 -18.51 -38.36
C PRO A 133 14.11 -19.64 -39.32
N THR A 134 13.21 -19.93 -40.25
CA THR A 134 13.53 -20.85 -41.32
C THR A 134 14.50 -20.09 -42.20
N ASN A 135 15.77 -20.50 -42.27
CA ASN A 135 16.78 -19.96 -43.18
C ASN A 135 16.40 -20.10 -44.67
N SER A 136 15.14 -20.36 -45.00
CA SER A 136 14.67 -20.36 -46.37
C SER A 136 14.54 -18.92 -46.82
N GLU A 137 15.34 -18.57 -47.82
CA GLU A 137 15.10 -17.50 -48.78
C GLU A 137 13.67 -17.64 -49.34
N LEU A 138 12.68 -17.17 -48.57
CA LEU A 138 11.30 -17.15 -49.01
C LEU A 138 11.18 -16.04 -50.05
N PRO A 139 10.71 -16.34 -51.27
CA PRO A 139 10.50 -15.30 -52.27
C PRO A 139 9.53 -14.23 -51.72
N PRO A 140 9.76 -12.94 -52.03
CA PRO A 140 8.99 -11.84 -51.46
C PRO A 140 7.52 -12.01 -51.82
N SER A 141 6.72 -12.38 -50.81
CA SER A 141 5.30 -12.64 -50.92
C SER A 141 4.61 -12.08 -49.68
N ARG A 142 3.32 -11.73 -49.78
CA ARG A 142 2.55 -11.30 -48.60
C ARG A 142 2.63 -12.30 -47.44
N ARG A 143 2.85 -13.58 -47.75
CA ARG A 143 3.04 -14.64 -46.75
C ARG A 143 4.41 -14.58 -46.07
N SER A 144 5.49 -14.26 -46.79
CA SER A 144 6.82 -14.06 -46.19
C SER A 144 6.83 -12.85 -45.25
N ASP A 145 6.17 -11.76 -45.63
CA ASP A 145 6.10 -10.54 -44.79
C ASP A 145 5.35 -10.79 -43.48
N LEU A 146 4.25 -11.55 -43.54
CA LEU A 146 3.49 -11.96 -42.36
C LEU A 146 4.31 -12.85 -41.42
N VAL A 147 5.08 -13.79 -41.97
CA VAL A 147 5.97 -14.65 -41.18
C VAL A 147 7.07 -13.82 -40.51
N VAL A 148 7.73 -12.93 -41.25
CA VAL A 148 8.77 -12.04 -40.69
C VAL A 148 8.20 -11.14 -39.60
N ARG A 149 7.01 -10.56 -39.80
CA ARG A 149 6.34 -9.75 -38.77
C ARG A 149 6.01 -10.56 -37.53
N ARG A 150 5.55 -11.81 -37.69
CA ARG A 150 5.24 -12.70 -36.56
C ARG A 150 6.49 -13.08 -35.77
N ILE A 151 7.60 -13.39 -36.45
CA ILE A 151 8.89 -13.67 -35.79
C ILE A 151 9.37 -12.45 -35.00
N ARG A 152 9.38 -11.26 -35.60
CA ARG A 152 9.76 -10.02 -34.89
C ARG A 152 8.90 -9.75 -33.65
N CYS A 153 7.59 -9.97 -33.76
CA CYS A 153 6.67 -9.82 -32.63
C CYS A 153 6.98 -10.84 -31.52
N PHE A 154 7.27 -12.09 -31.90
CA PHE A 154 7.65 -13.15 -30.96
C PHE A 154 8.96 -12.81 -30.23
N ASP A 155 9.99 -12.35 -30.96
CA ASP A 155 11.26 -11.93 -30.39
C ASP A 155 11.10 -10.74 -29.43
N ALA A 156 10.28 -9.75 -29.80
CA ALA A 156 9.96 -8.61 -28.92
C ALA A 156 9.24 -9.06 -27.63
N CYS A 157 8.27 -9.97 -27.73
CA CYS A 157 7.60 -10.55 -26.58
C CYS A 157 8.58 -11.31 -25.67
N ARG A 158 9.51 -12.06 -26.26
CA ARG A 158 10.54 -12.79 -25.52
C ARG A 158 11.47 -11.83 -24.78
N GLN A 159 12.00 -10.82 -25.47
CA GLN A 159 12.85 -9.82 -24.86
C GLN A 159 12.14 -9.10 -23.70
N ARG A 160 10.85 -8.78 -23.88
CA ARG A 160 10.05 -8.16 -22.82
C ARG A 160 9.83 -9.09 -21.62
N ALA A 161 9.64 -10.39 -21.86
CA ALA A 161 9.53 -11.38 -20.79
C ALA A 161 10.85 -11.51 -20.00
N GLU A 162 11.99 -11.56 -20.69
CA GLU A 162 13.32 -11.62 -20.07
C GLU A 162 13.60 -10.36 -19.23
N TRP A 163 13.27 -9.18 -19.76
CA TRP A 163 13.38 -7.92 -19.00
C TRP A 163 12.48 -7.90 -17.76
N LEU A 164 11.21 -8.31 -17.87
CA LEU A 164 10.31 -8.41 -16.72
C LEU A 164 10.80 -9.40 -15.67
N ALA A 165 11.44 -10.50 -16.09
CA ALA A 165 12.00 -11.47 -15.16
C ALA A 165 13.16 -10.87 -14.36
N ALA A 166 14.06 -10.14 -15.02
CA ALA A 166 15.16 -9.44 -14.36
C ALA A 166 14.65 -8.40 -13.36
N GLU A 167 13.59 -7.67 -13.72
CA GLU A 167 12.98 -6.67 -12.84
C GLU A 167 12.38 -7.28 -11.57
N LEU A 168 11.66 -8.40 -11.71
CA LEU A 168 11.13 -9.14 -10.57
C LEU A 168 12.23 -9.63 -9.63
N ASP A 169 13.38 -10.00 -10.18
CA ASP A 169 14.52 -10.47 -9.40
C ASP A 169 15.26 -9.29 -8.74
N ALA A 170 15.31 -8.12 -9.38
CA ALA A 170 15.85 -6.89 -8.79
C ALA A 170 15.02 -6.42 -7.57
N ILE A 171 13.69 -6.51 -7.65
CA ILE A 171 12.80 -6.23 -6.50
C ILE A 171 13.06 -7.21 -5.34
N ASP A 172 13.22 -8.50 -5.64
CA ASP A 172 13.55 -9.50 -4.62
C ASP A 172 14.89 -9.21 -3.94
N GLU A 173 15.90 -8.83 -4.73
CA GLU A 173 17.21 -8.43 -4.22
C GLU A 173 17.12 -7.19 -3.33
N LEU A 174 16.42 -6.15 -3.76
CA LEU A 174 16.24 -4.91 -2.99
C LEU A 174 15.60 -5.18 -1.61
N VAL A 175 14.49 -5.91 -1.56
CA VAL A 175 13.81 -6.23 -0.30
C VAL A 175 14.72 -7.02 0.63
N ARG A 176 15.53 -7.94 0.10
CA ARG A 176 16.50 -8.70 0.89
C ARG A 176 17.64 -7.82 1.42
N LEU A 177 18.13 -6.87 0.62
CA LEU A 177 19.16 -5.92 1.07
C LEU A 177 18.64 -5.05 2.21
N VAL A 178 17.40 -4.56 2.10
CA VAL A 178 16.75 -3.79 3.18
C VAL A 178 16.60 -4.66 4.44
N ALA A 179 16.11 -5.90 4.31
CA ALA A 179 16.00 -6.83 5.43
C ALA A 179 17.36 -7.10 6.09
N GLN A 180 18.41 -7.30 5.28
CA GLN A 180 19.76 -7.55 5.76
C GLN A 180 20.33 -6.33 6.49
N LYS A 181 20.12 -5.11 5.97
CA LYS A 181 20.56 -3.87 6.61
C LYS A 181 19.92 -3.69 7.99
N LEU A 182 18.62 -4.00 8.10
CA LEU A 182 17.90 -3.90 9.38
C LEU A 182 18.36 -4.97 10.38
N ALA A 183 18.59 -6.20 9.90
CA ALA A 183 19.12 -7.28 10.75
C ALA A 183 20.56 -7.02 11.21
N CYS A 184 21.36 -6.32 10.40
CA CYS A 184 22.77 -6.02 10.66
C CYS A 184 23.08 -4.54 10.42
N PRO A 185 22.78 -3.63 11.36
CA PRO A 185 22.98 -2.20 11.16
C PRO A 185 24.45 -1.80 11.01
N ALA A 186 25.37 -2.63 11.50
CA ALA A 186 26.82 -2.44 11.37
C ALA A 186 27.38 -2.83 10.00
N LEU A 187 26.52 -3.33 9.09
CA LEU A 187 26.90 -3.63 7.72
C LEU A 187 27.14 -2.30 6.96
N ASP A 188 28.15 -2.34 6.08
CA ASP A 188 28.87 -1.19 5.53
C ASP A 188 28.00 -0.13 4.83
N ALA A 189 28.55 1.08 4.67
CA ALA A 189 27.91 2.19 3.95
C ALA A 189 27.60 1.87 2.47
N ASP A 190 28.32 0.89 1.91
CA ASP A 190 28.12 0.39 0.54
C ASP A 190 26.71 -0.20 0.32
N VAL A 191 26.07 -0.74 1.37
CA VAL A 191 24.72 -1.31 1.28
C VAL A 191 23.67 -0.22 1.15
N ASP A 192 23.85 0.91 1.83
CA ASP A 192 22.92 2.04 1.74
C ASP A 192 22.99 2.68 0.34
N GLY A 193 24.20 2.83 -0.21
CA GLY A 193 24.38 3.31 -1.58
C GLY A 193 23.81 2.35 -2.64
N GLU A 194 23.91 1.05 -2.42
CA GLU A 194 23.29 0.05 -3.31
C GLU A 194 21.76 0.09 -3.24
N ILE A 195 21.17 0.24 -2.05
CA ILE A 195 19.72 0.41 -1.88
C ILE A 195 19.25 1.65 -2.64
N GLU A 196 19.92 2.80 -2.47
CA GLU A 196 19.58 4.04 -3.18
C GLU A 196 19.71 3.89 -4.70
N ARG A 197 20.78 3.25 -5.18
CA ARG A 197 20.98 2.98 -6.61
C ARG A 197 19.84 2.13 -7.18
N ARG A 198 19.44 1.08 -6.48
CA ARG A 198 18.37 0.17 -6.93
C ARG A 198 17.00 0.83 -6.92
N LEU A 199 16.68 1.64 -5.91
CA LEU A 199 15.44 2.42 -5.90
C LEU A 199 15.35 3.33 -7.12
N TRP A 200 16.45 4.01 -7.44
CA TRP A 200 16.50 4.88 -8.62
C TRP A 200 16.29 4.11 -9.94
N GLU A 201 16.90 2.92 -10.07
CA GLU A 201 16.70 2.05 -11.24
C GLU A 201 15.23 1.60 -11.39
N LEU A 202 14.56 1.25 -10.28
CA LEU A 202 13.16 0.83 -10.30
C LEU A 202 12.20 1.99 -10.65
N ASP A 203 12.45 3.19 -10.13
CA ASP A 203 11.62 4.37 -10.42
C ASP A 203 11.64 4.74 -11.91
N GLU A 204 12.81 4.64 -12.57
CA GLU A 204 12.92 4.85 -14.02
C GLU A 204 12.09 3.83 -14.81
N VAL A 205 12.09 2.58 -14.33
CA VAL A 205 11.36 1.49 -14.95
C VAL A 205 9.84 1.64 -14.79
N ASP A 206 9.38 2.05 -13.62
CA ASP A 206 7.95 2.28 -13.34
C ASP A 206 7.38 3.35 -14.28
N LEU A 207 8.11 4.45 -14.46
CA LEU A 207 7.72 5.53 -15.37
C LEU A 207 7.68 5.07 -16.85
N ALA A 208 8.59 4.19 -17.25
CA ALA A 208 8.59 3.58 -18.58
C ALA A 208 7.43 2.58 -18.77
N LEU A 209 7.00 1.89 -17.71
CA LEU A 209 5.90 0.95 -17.77
C LEU A 209 4.55 1.68 -17.89
N ASP A 210 4.33 2.71 -17.07
CA ASP A 210 3.10 3.50 -17.09
C ASP A 210 2.90 4.19 -18.44
N THR A 211 3.94 4.81 -18.99
CA THR A 211 3.89 5.41 -20.34
C THR A 211 3.57 4.39 -21.44
N ALA A 212 4.07 3.16 -21.32
CA ALA A 212 3.77 2.09 -22.28
C ALA A 212 2.35 1.51 -22.13
N LEU A 213 1.78 1.50 -20.92
CA LEU A 213 0.41 1.07 -20.67
C LEU A 213 -0.60 2.13 -21.14
N ASP A 214 -0.34 3.41 -20.92
CA ASP A 214 -1.19 4.52 -21.36
C ASP A 214 -1.29 4.61 -22.89
N GLN A 215 -0.18 4.38 -23.59
CA GLN A 215 -0.15 4.33 -25.07
C GLN A 215 -0.99 3.18 -25.66
N ARG A 216 -1.37 2.19 -24.86
CA ARG A 216 -2.18 1.04 -25.30
C ARG A 216 -3.68 1.22 -25.03
N ALA A 217 -4.04 2.19 -24.19
CA ALA A 217 -5.42 2.56 -23.87
C ALA A 217 -5.98 3.67 -24.77
N ALA A 218 -5.10 4.43 -25.44
CA ALA A 218 -5.42 5.41 -26.47
C ALA A 218 -5.53 4.77 -27.88
#